data_AF-C1BEF3-F1
#
_entry.id   AF-C1BEF3-F1
#
_cell.length_a   1.000
_cell.length_b   1.000
_cell.length_c   1.000
_cell.angle_alpha   90.00
_cell.angle_beta   90.00
_cell.angle_gamma   90.00
#
_symmetry.space_group_name_H-M   'P 1'
#
loop_
_entity.id
_entity.type
_entity.pdbx_description
1 polymer ?
#
loop_
_entity_poly.entity_id
_entity_poly.type
_entity_poly.pdbx_seq_one_letter_code
_entity_poly.pdbx_strand_id
1 'polypeptide(L)'
;MSARRHVQWPTAQLSSAQLRSAARRGAARRGAAARPSWSSASLSDVIGGEWRRRLFVRLCDTRVTVQSGDADPLPLTGQAALFLRLLLLWDDGLVTADLAAHVLDVRSSHIGTYVGNLRDALGDREAKARLETIAGNSRSIPRQPTTYKVSLTADFPEFRTLTDQALEIAGEMWTDHRDLTDSAVAAAVPLLDKALGMWRGSPATGLDHAGSRNCNPKKLKVADLRDLDGHRERLVDIFDEWKKRHADAVLLRADCTLFSDDGKAASNEVLERVSRLAKIAPPDDRIWYRLLFAADRAGDRKRHEDFWARAEKHFAKDGEEMPPEVEQLKPHRGRQNLDRGKAATQPGTPESRSGIDALVPIVEALGIGAPSAHALGEVSLSPIECTKRAENALDFAGVLAGKWVGTREVHDSFVAMLQKFQRRNPRGRARFLVIDPSSEAYDRLVQIRGGEVSPSSVEVLLRLREKYPCLEVRGTKHLPAFRVLVIDDDIVSVSPYDLENQSAQSSRLGWQAPHMLLDPLAPFPLAPAFRLYFDSEWDAANPLPTRSRTSG
;
A
#
# COMPACT_ATOMS: atom_id res chain seq x y z
N MET A 1 -69.07 -8.51 -21.50
CA MET A 1 -68.30 -7.64 -22.41
C MET A 1 -67.27 -6.86 -21.60
N SER A 2 -66.00 -7.25 -21.70
CA SER A 2 -64.81 -6.37 -21.64
C SER A 2 -63.58 -7.28 -21.51
N ALA A 3 -62.81 -7.36 -22.58
CA ALA A 3 -61.69 -8.28 -22.75
C ALA A 3 -60.43 -7.75 -22.07
N ARG A 4 -59.82 -8.56 -21.20
CA ARG A 4 -58.45 -8.35 -20.72
C ARG A 4 -57.46 -8.92 -21.75
N ARG A 5 -56.71 -8.05 -22.42
CA ARG A 5 -55.58 -8.44 -23.27
C ARG A 5 -54.37 -8.77 -22.38
N HIS A 6 -53.98 -10.03 -22.37
CA HIS A 6 -52.63 -10.44 -21.95
C HIS A 6 -51.67 -10.19 -23.11
N VAL A 7 -50.65 -9.35 -22.89
CA VAL A 7 -49.52 -9.18 -23.80
C VAL A 7 -48.48 -10.23 -23.44
N GLN A 8 -48.32 -11.24 -24.30
CA GLN A 8 -47.21 -12.18 -24.26
C GLN A 8 -45.97 -11.54 -24.89
N TRP A 9 -44.86 -11.55 -24.16
CA TRP A 9 -43.54 -11.24 -24.69
C TRP A 9 -42.88 -12.53 -25.22
N PRO A 10 -42.23 -12.52 -26.40
CA PRO A 10 -41.58 -13.71 -26.92
C PRO A 10 -40.22 -13.91 -26.23
N THR A 11 -40.09 -14.99 -25.47
CA THR A 11 -38.81 -15.54 -25.01
C THR A 11 -38.16 -16.27 -26.18
N ALA A 12 -37.19 -15.62 -26.84
CA ALA A 12 -36.31 -16.29 -27.78
C ALA A 12 -35.22 -17.04 -27.01
N GLN A 13 -35.39 -18.35 -26.81
CA GLN A 13 -34.32 -19.25 -26.37
C GLN A 13 -33.36 -19.48 -27.53
N LEU A 14 -32.16 -18.92 -27.44
CA LEU A 14 -31.04 -19.28 -28.32
C LEU A 14 -30.35 -20.54 -27.76
N SER A 15 -30.25 -21.58 -28.58
CA SER A 15 -29.59 -22.83 -28.22
C SER A 15 -28.06 -22.70 -28.24
N SER A 16 -27.40 -23.39 -27.31
CA SER A 16 -25.94 -23.47 -27.11
C SER A 16 -25.15 -24.03 -28.31
N ALA A 17 -25.84 -24.42 -29.38
CA ALA A 17 -25.28 -24.94 -30.63
C ALA A 17 -24.97 -23.83 -31.66
N GLN A 18 -25.62 -22.66 -31.58
CA GLN A 18 -25.40 -21.58 -32.55
C GLN A 18 -24.20 -20.68 -32.20
N LEU A 19 -23.76 -20.66 -30.94
CA LEU A 19 -22.55 -19.94 -30.51
C LEU A 19 -21.22 -20.63 -30.89
N ARG A 20 -21.23 -21.91 -31.27
CA ARG A 20 -20.00 -22.67 -31.63
C ARG A 20 -19.65 -22.63 -33.13
N SER A 21 -20.50 -22.05 -33.97
CA SER A 21 -20.33 -22.00 -35.44
C SER A 21 -19.59 -20.73 -35.93
N ALA A 22 -19.54 -19.68 -35.10
CA ALA A 22 -18.84 -18.43 -35.43
C ALA A 22 -17.32 -18.46 -35.15
N ALA A 23 -16.84 -19.39 -34.30
CA ALA A 23 -15.43 -19.48 -33.92
C ALA A 23 -14.56 -20.39 -34.81
N ARG A 24 -15.12 -21.07 -35.81
CA ARG A 24 -14.39 -22.06 -36.64
C ARG A 24 -14.15 -21.67 -38.11
N ARG A 25 -14.41 -20.41 -38.51
CA ARG A 25 -14.22 -19.94 -39.90
C ARG A 25 -13.17 -18.84 -40.10
N GLY A 26 -12.18 -18.76 -39.20
CA GLY A 26 -11.06 -17.80 -39.30
C GLY A 26 -9.67 -18.40 -39.52
N ALA A 27 -9.52 -19.72 -39.61
CA ALA A 27 -8.22 -20.39 -39.65
C ALA A 27 -7.99 -21.12 -40.98
N ALA A 28 -7.78 -20.37 -42.07
CA ALA A 28 -7.18 -20.91 -43.30
C ALA A 28 -6.70 -19.76 -44.20
N ARG A 29 -5.45 -19.32 -44.01
CA ARG A 29 -4.52 -18.77 -45.03
C ARG A 29 -3.34 -18.07 -44.33
N ARG A 30 -2.21 -18.77 -44.21
CA ARG A 30 -0.89 -18.13 -44.18
C ARG A 30 0.03 -18.93 -45.10
N GLY A 31 0.31 -18.32 -46.25
CA GLY A 31 1.39 -18.73 -47.13
C GLY A 31 2.75 -18.39 -46.50
N ALA A 32 3.76 -19.15 -46.91
CA ALA A 32 5.14 -18.99 -46.51
C ALA A 32 5.64 -17.55 -46.76
N ALA A 33 6.14 -16.90 -45.70
CA ALA A 33 6.95 -15.70 -45.81
C ALA A 33 8.32 -15.99 -45.17
N ALA A 34 9.37 -15.65 -45.91
CA ALA A 34 10.77 -15.89 -45.58
C ALA A 34 11.17 -15.26 -44.24
N ARG A 35 12.02 -15.97 -43.49
CA ARG A 35 12.65 -15.47 -42.25
C ARG A 35 13.61 -14.31 -42.60
N PRO A 36 13.53 -13.15 -41.95
CA PRO A 36 14.57 -12.13 -42.07
C PRO A 36 15.81 -12.56 -41.27
N SER A 37 16.99 -12.41 -41.88
CA SER A 37 18.28 -12.57 -41.20
C SER A 37 18.51 -11.37 -40.28
N TRP A 38 18.58 -11.62 -38.98
CA TRP A 38 18.91 -10.61 -37.98
C TRP A 38 20.43 -10.41 -37.98
N SER A 39 20.89 -9.27 -38.50
CA SER A 39 22.25 -8.79 -38.27
C SER A 39 22.39 -8.32 -36.82
N SER A 40 23.53 -8.63 -36.20
CA SER A 40 23.90 -8.38 -34.81
C SER A 40 24.04 -6.89 -34.43
N ALA A 41 22.95 -6.13 -34.51
CA ALA A 41 22.83 -4.88 -33.76
C ALA A 41 22.47 -5.24 -32.31
N SER A 42 23.21 -4.72 -31.33
CA SER A 42 22.92 -4.99 -29.92
C SER A 42 21.52 -4.49 -29.58
N LEU A 43 20.68 -5.33 -28.97
CA LEU A 43 19.33 -4.95 -28.53
C LEU A 43 19.36 -3.67 -27.68
N SER A 44 20.46 -3.46 -26.95
CA SER A 44 20.78 -2.27 -26.15
C SER A 44 20.82 -0.96 -26.94
N ASP A 45 21.28 -0.95 -28.19
CA ASP A 45 21.46 0.30 -28.98
C ASP A 45 20.16 0.78 -29.63
N VAL A 46 19.29 -0.14 -30.05
CA VAL A 46 17.97 0.19 -30.60
C VAL A 46 16.99 0.57 -29.48
N ILE A 47 17.13 -0.04 -28.29
CA ILE A 47 16.33 0.27 -27.10
C ILE A 47 16.83 1.58 -26.44
N GLY A 48 18.12 1.92 -26.45
CA GLY A 48 18.62 3.11 -25.74
C GLY A 48 18.12 4.48 -26.26
N GLY A 49 17.79 4.58 -27.55
CA GLY A 49 17.45 5.86 -28.19
C GLY A 49 15.99 6.31 -28.06
N GLU A 50 15.03 5.39 -28.12
CA GLU A 50 13.59 5.73 -28.02
C GLU A 50 13.12 6.00 -26.59
N TRP A 51 13.77 5.40 -25.59
CA TRP A 51 13.32 5.46 -24.19
C TRP A 51 13.50 6.85 -23.58
N ARG A 52 14.51 7.60 -24.04
CA ARG A 52 14.76 8.99 -23.57
C ARG A 52 13.63 9.96 -23.91
N ARG A 53 12.72 9.64 -24.83
CA ARG A 53 11.61 10.52 -25.23
C ARG A 53 10.25 10.14 -24.65
N ARG A 54 10.11 8.94 -24.05
CA ARG A 54 8.82 8.45 -23.54
C ARG A 54 8.61 8.85 -22.07
N LEU A 55 7.35 9.14 -21.72
CA LEU A 55 6.96 9.29 -20.32
C LEU A 55 6.79 7.89 -19.72
N PHE A 56 7.46 7.61 -18.61
CA PHE A 56 7.37 6.36 -17.88
C PHE A 56 6.63 6.56 -16.57
N VAL A 57 5.62 5.74 -16.33
CA VAL A 57 4.96 5.66 -15.03
C VAL A 57 5.44 4.39 -14.33
N ARG A 58 5.96 4.55 -13.11
CA ARG A 58 6.24 3.45 -12.17
C ARG A 58 5.18 3.42 -11.09
N LEU A 59 4.53 2.29 -10.91
CA LEU A 59 3.51 2.09 -9.88
C LEU A 59 4.14 1.35 -8.70
N CYS A 60 4.20 2.00 -7.53
CA CYS A 60 4.59 1.38 -6.25
C CYS A 60 3.36 1.34 -5.32
N ASP A 61 3.44 0.66 -4.18
CA ASP A 61 2.27 0.48 -3.29
C ASP A 61 1.55 1.79 -2.93
N THR A 62 2.26 2.78 -2.39
CA THR A 62 1.64 4.04 -1.93
C THR A 62 1.93 5.25 -2.83
N ARG A 63 2.81 5.10 -3.82
CA ARG A 63 3.29 6.18 -4.68
C ARG A 63 3.24 5.79 -6.15
N VAL A 64 2.98 6.77 -7.01
CA VAL A 64 3.11 6.63 -8.47
C VAL A 64 4.17 7.59 -8.94
N THR A 65 5.22 7.11 -9.57
CA THR A 65 6.34 7.96 -10.00
C THR A 65 6.25 8.16 -11.49
N VAL A 66 6.19 9.42 -11.94
CA VAL A 66 6.15 9.78 -13.37
C VAL A 66 7.50 10.36 -13.79
N GLN A 67 8.17 9.72 -14.73
CA GLN A 67 9.49 10.11 -15.23
C GLN A 67 9.42 10.50 -16.71
N SER A 68 10.17 11.53 -17.12
CA SER A 68 10.25 11.98 -18.52
C SER A 68 11.70 12.14 -18.95
N GLY A 69 12.26 11.15 -19.65
CA GLY A 69 13.68 11.19 -20.03
C GLY A 69 14.59 11.41 -18.82
N ASP A 70 15.44 12.44 -18.90
CA ASP A 70 16.42 12.80 -17.87
C ASP A 70 15.83 13.70 -16.75
N ALA A 71 14.54 14.03 -16.79
CA ALA A 71 13.91 14.83 -15.74
C ALA A 71 13.75 14.03 -14.44
N ASP A 72 13.84 14.73 -13.31
CA ASP A 72 13.65 14.13 -11.98
C ASP A 72 12.32 13.36 -11.90
N PRO A 73 12.29 12.20 -11.23
CA PRO A 73 11.05 11.46 -11.03
C PRO A 73 10.05 12.29 -10.22
N LEU A 74 8.82 12.41 -10.72
CA LEU A 74 7.74 13.12 -10.04
C LEU A 74 6.91 12.13 -9.20
N PRO A 75 6.98 12.18 -7.87
CA PRO A 75 6.13 11.35 -7.03
C PRO A 75 4.71 11.93 -6.96
N LEU A 76 3.73 11.11 -7.31
CA LEU A 76 2.31 11.33 -7.05
C LEU A 76 1.88 10.46 -5.87
N THR A 77 1.06 11.01 -5.00
CA THR A 77 0.54 10.34 -3.80
C THR A 77 -0.96 10.56 -3.65
N GLY A 78 -1.59 9.78 -2.77
CA GLY A 78 -3.01 9.95 -2.40
C GLY A 78 -3.97 9.79 -3.59
N GLN A 79 -4.95 10.69 -3.69
CA GLN A 79 -6.03 10.61 -4.68
C GLN A 79 -5.54 10.80 -6.13
N ALA A 80 -4.49 11.60 -6.36
CA ALA A 80 -3.95 11.78 -7.72
C ALA A 80 -3.29 10.49 -8.22
N ALA A 81 -2.52 9.82 -7.36
CA ALA A 81 -1.93 8.51 -7.66
C ALA A 81 -3.01 7.45 -7.91
N LEU A 82 -4.03 7.38 -7.05
CA LEU A 82 -5.13 6.42 -7.18
C LEU A 82 -5.93 6.65 -8.47
N PHE A 83 -6.19 7.91 -8.82
CA PHE A 83 -6.89 8.23 -10.07
C PHE A 83 -6.07 7.84 -11.30
N LEU A 84 -4.76 8.12 -11.28
CA LEU A 84 -3.88 7.72 -12.38
C LEU A 84 -3.79 6.19 -12.53
N ARG A 85 -3.75 5.43 -11.42
CA ARG A 85 -3.82 3.95 -11.46
C ARG A 85 -5.09 3.46 -12.12
N LEU A 86 -6.24 4.01 -11.72
CA LEU A 86 -7.52 3.68 -12.33
C LEU A 86 -7.49 3.91 -13.85
N LEU A 87 -7.00 5.07 -14.30
CA LEU A 87 -6.94 5.37 -15.73
C LEU A 87 -5.99 4.45 -16.51
N LEU A 88 -4.89 4.01 -15.89
CA LEU A 88 -3.88 3.16 -16.51
C LEU A 88 -4.29 1.69 -16.58
N LEU A 89 -4.99 1.20 -15.55
CA LEU A 89 -5.32 -0.22 -15.38
C LEU A 89 -6.72 -0.58 -15.89
N TRP A 90 -7.52 0.41 -16.29
CA TRP A 90 -8.86 0.16 -16.82
C TRP A 90 -8.80 -0.25 -18.29
N ASP A 91 -8.93 -1.54 -18.57
CA ASP A 91 -8.71 -2.14 -19.90
C ASP A 91 -9.67 -1.62 -20.98
N ASP A 92 -10.89 -1.20 -20.62
CA ASP A 92 -11.86 -0.64 -21.57
C ASP A 92 -11.45 0.75 -22.08
N GLY A 93 -10.39 1.33 -21.50
CA GLY A 93 -9.78 2.59 -21.93
C GLY A 93 -10.59 3.85 -21.64
N LEU A 94 -11.82 3.72 -21.14
CA LEU A 94 -12.70 4.84 -20.78
C LEU A 94 -13.22 4.69 -19.35
N VAL A 95 -12.70 5.51 -18.44
CA VAL A 95 -13.17 5.59 -17.06
C VAL A 95 -14.30 6.59 -16.97
N THR A 96 -15.48 6.17 -16.52
CA THR A 96 -16.61 7.09 -16.33
C THR A 96 -16.41 8.00 -15.12
N ALA A 97 -17.01 9.19 -15.13
CA ALA A 97 -16.97 10.10 -13.97
C ALA A 97 -17.55 9.51 -12.69
N ASP A 98 -18.54 8.62 -12.81
CA ASP A 98 -19.13 7.96 -11.64
C ASP A 98 -18.23 6.85 -11.09
N LEU A 99 -17.55 6.08 -11.95
CA LEU A 99 -16.53 5.13 -11.51
C LEU A 99 -15.36 5.85 -10.81
N ALA A 100 -14.85 6.93 -11.40
CA ALA A 100 -13.81 7.75 -10.77
C ALA A 100 -14.26 8.33 -9.43
N ALA A 101 -15.52 8.78 -9.32
CA ALA A 101 -16.11 9.29 -8.09
C ALA A 101 -16.19 8.23 -7.00
N HIS A 102 -16.59 7.01 -7.37
CA HIS A 102 -16.63 5.87 -6.46
C HIS A 102 -15.23 5.54 -5.92
N VAL A 103 -14.25 5.40 -6.81
CA VAL A 103 -12.86 5.06 -6.45
C VAL A 103 -12.25 6.10 -5.52
N LEU A 104 -12.43 7.39 -5.83
CA LEU A 104 -11.86 8.50 -5.07
C LEU A 104 -12.67 8.89 -3.81
N ASP A 105 -13.84 8.28 -3.60
CA ASP A 105 -14.83 8.61 -2.56
C ASP A 105 -15.39 10.05 -2.62
N VAL A 106 -15.60 10.59 -3.82
CA VAL A 106 -16.05 11.97 -4.02
C VAL A 106 -17.36 12.04 -4.78
N ARG A 107 -17.92 13.25 -4.92
CA ARG A 107 -19.09 13.47 -5.79
C ARG A 107 -18.63 13.49 -7.25
N SER A 108 -19.43 12.96 -8.18
CA SER A 108 -19.08 12.98 -9.62
C SER A 108 -18.89 14.38 -10.17
N SER A 109 -19.54 15.40 -9.58
CA SER A 109 -19.32 16.81 -9.93
C SER A 109 -17.92 17.32 -9.61
N HIS A 110 -17.16 16.66 -8.73
CA HIS A 110 -15.82 17.07 -8.33
C HIS A 110 -14.71 16.41 -9.16
N ILE A 111 -15.02 15.44 -10.02
CA ILE A 111 -13.98 14.75 -10.80
C ILE A 111 -13.21 15.70 -11.71
N GLY A 112 -13.87 16.73 -12.25
CA GLY A 112 -13.17 17.79 -13.00
C GLY A 112 -12.04 18.45 -12.19
N THR A 113 -12.22 18.65 -10.88
CA THR A 113 -11.16 19.18 -9.99
C THR A 113 -10.01 18.19 -9.83
N TYR A 114 -10.28 16.89 -9.68
CA TYR A 114 -9.23 15.87 -9.57
C TYR A 114 -8.44 15.69 -10.86
N VAL A 115 -9.13 15.79 -12.00
CA VAL A 115 -8.49 15.83 -13.32
C VAL A 115 -7.60 17.05 -13.42
N GLY A 116 -8.08 18.24 -13.05
CA GLY A 116 -7.29 19.47 -13.00
C GLY A 116 -6.05 19.32 -12.12
N ASN A 117 -6.21 18.84 -10.89
CA ASN A 117 -5.11 18.60 -9.96
C ASN A 117 -4.09 17.59 -10.50
N LEU A 118 -4.55 16.54 -11.20
CA LEU A 118 -3.66 15.57 -11.83
C LEU A 118 -2.89 16.20 -13.00
N ARG A 119 -3.52 17.05 -13.82
CA ARG A 119 -2.86 17.81 -14.89
C ARG A 119 -1.80 18.76 -14.30
N ASP A 120 -2.17 19.53 -13.29
CA ASP A 120 -1.28 20.46 -12.60
C ASP A 120 -0.08 19.73 -11.98
N ALA A 121 -0.33 18.56 -11.36
CA ALA A 121 0.73 17.74 -10.80
C ALA A 121 1.68 17.22 -11.89
N LEU A 122 1.14 16.77 -13.04
CA LEU A 122 1.95 16.33 -14.17
C LEU A 122 2.74 17.50 -14.81
N GLY A 123 2.21 18.71 -14.77
CA GLY A 123 2.81 19.92 -15.36
C GLY A 123 3.11 19.70 -16.84
N ASP A 124 4.31 20.08 -17.30
CA ASP A 124 4.75 19.90 -18.69
C ASP A 124 4.78 18.42 -19.14
N ARG A 125 4.77 17.47 -18.19
CA ARG A 125 4.67 16.04 -18.50
C ARG A 125 3.26 15.65 -18.97
N GLU A 126 2.24 16.46 -18.70
CA GLU A 126 0.86 16.21 -19.13
C GLU A 126 0.71 16.17 -20.65
N ALA A 127 1.42 17.06 -21.37
CA ALA A 127 1.41 17.09 -22.83
C ALA A 127 1.86 15.76 -23.45
N LYS A 128 2.67 14.98 -22.73
CA LYS A 128 3.07 13.61 -23.11
C LYS A 128 2.11 12.55 -22.61
N ALA A 129 1.38 12.82 -21.52
CA ALA A 129 0.41 11.90 -20.92
C ALA A 129 -0.94 11.82 -21.63
N ARG A 130 -1.31 12.85 -22.41
CA ARG A 130 -2.57 12.94 -23.16
C ARG A 130 -3.77 12.52 -22.29
N LEU A 131 -3.97 13.22 -21.19
CA LEU A 131 -5.13 13.03 -20.32
C LEU A 131 -6.36 13.64 -21.00
N GLU A 132 -7.13 12.80 -21.69
CA GLU A 132 -8.29 13.19 -22.48
C GLU A 132 -9.55 13.21 -21.60
N THR A 133 -10.32 14.30 -21.70
CA THR A 133 -11.66 14.41 -21.12
C THR A 133 -12.69 14.41 -22.24
N ILE A 134 -13.49 13.35 -22.32
CA ILE A 134 -14.53 13.21 -23.33
C ILE A 134 -15.84 13.65 -22.67
N ALA A 135 -16.30 14.84 -23.05
CA ALA A 135 -17.50 15.44 -22.48
C ALA A 135 -18.73 14.57 -22.80
N GLY A 136 -19.44 14.17 -21.74
CA GLY A 136 -20.72 13.48 -21.88
C GLY A 136 -21.84 14.42 -22.30
N ASN A 137 -22.89 13.88 -22.91
CA ASN A 137 -24.11 14.60 -23.22
C ASN A 137 -25.20 14.30 -22.19
N SER A 138 -25.41 15.21 -21.23
CA SER A 138 -26.45 15.04 -20.21
C SER A 138 -27.88 15.18 -20.76
N ARG A 139 -28.04 15.68 -22.00
CA ARG A 139 -29.32 15.87 -22.68
C ARG A 139 -29.69 14.69 -23.59
N SER A 140 -28.76 13.78 -23.89
CA SER A 140 -29.05 12.60 -24.72
C SER A 140 -29.89 11.57 -23.96
N ILE A 141 -30.63 10.75 -24.70
CA ILE A 141 -31.36 9.58 -24.18
C ILE A 141 -30.89 8.36 -24.99
N PRO A 142 -30.13 7.43 -24.38
CA PRO A 142 -29.66 7.43 -22.99
C PRO A 142 -28.63 8.53 -22.71
N ARG A 143 -28.52 8.95 -21.43
CA ARG A 143 -27.54 9.95 -21.00
C ARG A 143 -26.13 9.42 -21.22
N GLN A 144 -25.27 10.22 -21.86
CA GLN A 144 -23.86 9.88 -22.03
C GLN A 144 -23.04 10.46 -20.88
N PRO A 145 -22.36 9.63 -20.07
CA PRO A 145 -21.51 10.13 -18.98
C PRO A 145 -20.24 10.78 -19.54
N THR A 146 -19.64 11.69 -18.76
CA THR A 146 -18.27 12.17 -19.05
C THR A 146 -17.29 11.04 -18.77
N THR A 147 -16.36 10.81 -19.68
CA THR A 147 -15.33 9.78 -19.54
C THR A 147 -13.92 10.38 -19.60
N TYR A 148 -12.98 9.63 -19.04
CA TYR A 148 -11.58 10.01 -18.93
C TYR A 148 -10.71 8.89 -19.46
N LYS A 149 -9.65 9.27 -20.16
CA LYS A 149 -8.65 8.37 -20.71
C LYS A 149 -7.27 8.95 -20.53
N VAL A 150 -6.28 8.11 -20.26
CA VAL A 150 -4.88 8.50 -20.26
C VAL A 150 -4.12 7.65 -21.28
N SER A 151 -3.18 8.25 -22.01
CA SER A 151 -2.32 7.52 -22.94
C SER A 151 -0.87 7.66 -22.46
N LEU A 152 -0.47 6.74 -21.60
CA LEU A 152 0.84 6.73 -20.95
C LEU A 152 1.51 5.37 -21.07
N THR A 153 2.83 5.38 -21.24
CA THR A 153 3.62 4.17 -21.10
C THR A 153 3.89 3.94 -19.62
N ALA A 154 3.56 2.76 -19.14
CA ALA A 154 3.84 2.32 -17.78
C ALA A 154 4.72 1.06 -17.82
N ASP A 155 5.34 0.73 -16.69
CA ASP A 155 6.20 -0.45 -16.53
C ASP A 155 5.40 -1.74 -16.31
N PHE A 156 4.20 -1.66 -15.72
CA PHE A 156 3.37 -2.82 -15.42
C PHE A 156 3.01 -3.70 -16.64
N PRO A 157 2.73 -3.18 -17.86
CA PRO A 157 2.47 -4.05 -19.01
C PRO A 157 3.68 -4.91 -19.37
N GLU A 158 4.90 -4.38 -19.18
CA GLU A 158 6.13 -5.14 -19.40
C GLU A 158 6.32 -6.23 -18.33
N PHE A 159 6.05 -5.94 -17.05
CA PHE A 159 5.98 -6.99 -16.01
C PHE A 159 5.01 -8.10 -16.42
N ARG A 160 3.82 -7.74 -16.89
CA ARG A 160 2.78 -8.69 -17.33
C ARG A 160 3.31 -9.55 -18.47
N THR A 161 3.84 -8.93 -19.52
CA THR A 161 4.37 -9.65 -20.68
C THR A 161 5.52 -10.59 -20.31
N LEU A 162 6.47 -10.15 -19.48
CA LEU A 162 7.60 -10.99 -19.06
C LEU A 162 7.13 -12.19 -18.22
N THR A 163 6.17 -11.97 -17.33
CA THR A 163 5.58 -13.02 -16.50
C THR A 163 4.80 -14.03 -17.35
N ASP A 164 3.93 -13.54 -18.23
CA ASP A 164 3.12 -14.39 -19.13
C ASP A 164 4.02 -15.24 -20.05
N GLN A 165 5.11 -14.67 -20.58
CA GLN A 165 6.10 -15.40 -21.37
C GLN A 165 6.83 -16.47 -20.55
N ALA A 166 7.22 -16.16 -19.31
CA ALA A 166 7.88 -17.13 -18.44
C ALA A 166 6.94 -18.31 -18.09
N LEU A 167 5.65 -18.02 -17.86
CA LEU A 167 4.63 -19.05 -17.61
C LEU A 167 4.37 -19.91 -18.86
N GLU A 168 4.32 -19.31 -20.05
CA GLU A 168 4.20 -20.04 -21.31
C GLU A 168 5.38 -21.00 -21.53
N ILE A 169 6.59 -20.57 -21.19
CA ILE A 169 7.81 -21.39 -21.26
C ILE A 169 7.78 -22.55 -20.26
N ALA A 170 7.28 -22.32 -19.04
CA ALA A 170 7.13 -23.36 -18.02
C ALA A 170 6.06 -24.41 -18.43
N GLY A 171 5.07 -24.00 -19.21
CA GLY A 171 4.02 -24.84 -19.76
C GLY A 171 2.73 -24.79 -18.94
N GLU A 172 1.60 -25.04 -19.61
CA GLU A 172 0.25 -24.95 -19.00
C GLU A 172 0.02 -25.94 -17.84
N MET A 173 0.82 -27.02 -17.77
CA MET A 173 0.71 -28.05 -16.72
C MET A 173 1.73 -27.89 -15.59
N TRP A 174 2.48 -26.78 -15.51
CA TRP A 174 3.43 -26.58 -14.43
C TRP A 174 2.70 -26.53 -13.07
N THR A 175 2.97 -27.53 -12.23
CA THR A 175 2.48 -27.60 -10.85
C THR A 175 3.59 -27.35 -9.84
N ASP A 176 4.79 -27.88 -10.10
CA ASP A 176 5.98 -27.67 -9.27
C ASP A 176 7.31 -27.84 -10.04
N HIS A 177 8.43 -27.76 -9.33
CA HIS A 177 9.78 -27.86 -9.89
C HIS A 177 10.06 -29.15 -10.67
N ARG A 178 9.35 -30.26 -10.39
CA ARG A 178 9.53 -31.54 -11.07
C ARG A 178 9.02 -31.55 -12.52
N ASP A 179 8.15 -30.60 -12.86
CA ASP A 179 7.60 -30.45 -14.21
C ASP A 179 8.52 -29.64 -15.14
N LEU A 180 9.58 -29.03 -14.59
CA LEU A 180 10.48 -28.17 -15.33
C LEU A 180 11.57 -28.96 -16.08
N THR A 181 12.07 -28.36 -17.17
CA THR A 181 13.21 -28.87 -17.93
C THR A 181 14.36 -27.87 -17.89
N ASP A 182 15.60 -28.32 -18.10
CA ASP A 182 16.78 -27.43 -18.17
C ASP A 182 16.56 -26.27 -19.15
N SER A 183 15.98 -26.57 -20.33
CA SER A 183 15.68 -25.56 -21.35
C SER A 183 14.62 -24.56 -20.88
N ALA A 184 13.58 -25.01 -20.18
CA ALA A 184 12.53 -24.12 -19.66
C ALA A 184 13.10 -23.19 -18.58
N VAL A 185 13.92 -23.73 -17.66
CA VAL A 185 14.56 -22.94 -16.60
C VAL A 185 15.52 -21.91 -17.17
N ALA A 186 16.40 -22.31 -18.11
CA ALA A 186 17.34 -21.39 -18.74
C ALA A 186 16.65 -20.23 -19.48
N ALA A 187 15.47 -20.46 -20.05
CA ALA A 187 14.70 -19.45 -20.76
C ALA A 187 13.83 -18.58 -19.84
N ALA A 188 13.24 -19.16 -18.79
CA ALA A 188 12.32 -18.45 -17.89
C ALA A 188 13.03 -17.57 -16.85
N VAL A 189 14.17 -18.01 -16.30
CA VAL A 189 14.87 -17.29 -15.20
C VAL A 189 15.20 -15.83 -15.56
N PRO A 190 15.79 -15.50 -16.72
CA PRO A 190 16.09 -14.10 -17.07
C PRO A 190 14.85 -13.22 -17.17
N LEU A 191 13.72 -13.77 -17.64
CA LEU A 191 12.44 -13.06 -17.74
C LEU A 191 11.88 -12.78 -16.34
N LEU A 192 11.92 -13.78 -15.45
CA LEU A 192 11.43 -13.68 -14.08
C LEU A 192 12.29 -12.73 -13.24
N ASP A 193 13.61 -12.78 -13.37
CA ASP A 193 14.51 -11.88 -12.64
C ASP A 193 14.28 -10.42 -13.06
N LYS A 194 14.05 -10.18 -14.36
CA LYS A 194 13.66 -8.86 -14.87
C LYS A 194 12.28 -8.44 -14.35
N ALA A 195 11.27 -9.30 -14.44
CA ALA A 195 9.90 -9.01 -13.99
C ALA A 195 9.85 -8.72 -12.48
N LEU A 196 10.39 -9.62 -11.64
CA LEU A 196 10.44 -9.44 -10.19
C LEU A 196 11.31 -8.23 -9.80
N GLY A 197 12.36 -7.94 -10.56
CA GLY A 197 13.17 -6.73 -10.41
C GLY A 197 12.39 -5.43 -10.66
N MET A 198 11.30 -5.47 -11.43
CA MET A 198 10.38 -4.34 -11.67
C MET A 198 9.27 -4.24 -10.62
N TRP A 199 8.94 -5.31 -9.91
CA TRP A 199 7.88 -5.31 -8.90
C TRP A 199 8.27 -4.46 -7.69
N ARG A 200 7.43 -3.46 -7.35
CA ARG A 200 7.60 -2.55 -6.20
C ARG A 200 6.34 -2.47 -5.34
N GLY A 201 5.43 -3.41 -5.53
CA GLY A 201 4.07 -3.34 -5.01
C GLY A 201 3.04 -3.62 -6.09
N SER A 202 1.79 -3.86 -5.68
CA SER A 202 0.71 -4.07 -6.65
C SER A 202 0.42 -2.74 -7.36
N PRO A 203 0.43 -2.71 -8.71
CA PRO A 203 0.05 -1.51 -9.44
C PRO A 203 -1.41 -1.11 -9.19
N ALA A 204 -2.24 -2.08 -8.79
CA ALA A 204 -3.65 -1.92 -8.47
C ALA A 204 -3.92 -1.56 -6.99
N THR A 205 -2.89 -1.30 -6.17
CA THR A 205 -3.07 -0.96 -4.76
C THR A 205 -4.05 0.21 -4.58
N GLY A 206 -5.08 -0.01 -3.76
CA GLY A 206 -6.16 0.92 -3.47
C GLY A 206 -7.41 0.70 -4.32
N LEU A 207 -7.33 -0.05 -5.43
CA LEU A 207 -8.50 -0.42 -6.23
C LEU A 207 -9.32 -1.53 -5.56
N ASP A 208 -8.68 -2.43 -4.80
CA ASP A 208 -9.29 -3.43 -3.93
C ASP A 208 -10.21 -2.80 -2.87
N HIS A 209 -9.71 -1.76 -2.21
CA HIS A 209 -10.48 -1.02 -1.22
C HIS A 209 -11.64 -0.25 -1.88
N ALA A 210 -11.45 0.25 -3.10
CA ALA A 210 -12.52 0.87 -3.87
C ALA A 210 -13.59 -0.15 -4.31
N GLY A 211 -13.19 -1.34 -4.75
CA GLY A 211 -14.10 -2.41 -5.18
C GLY A 211 -14.96 -2.93 -4.01
N SER A 212 -14.36 -3.12 -2.84
CA SER A 212 -15.06 -3.58 -1.63
C SER A 212 -15.99 -2.53 -1.01
N ARG A 213 -15.77 -1.23 -1.27
CA ARG A 213 -16.60 -0.15 -0.73
C ARG A 213 -18.02 -0.17 -1.31
N ASN A 214 -19.02 0.03 -0.46
CA ASN A 214 -20.40 0.21 -0.90
C ASN A 214 -20.60 1.51 -1.67
N CYS A 215 -21.38 1.45 -2.75
CA CYS A 215 -21.77 2.62 -3.55
C CYS A 215 -22.55 3.62 -2.70
N ASN A 216 -22.17 4.90 -2.75
CA ASN A 216 -22.96 5.96 -2.13
C ASN A 216 -23.85 6.65 -3.19
N PRO A 217 -25.16 6.34 -3.26
CA PRO A 217 -26.04 6.88 -4.29
C PRO A 217 -26.14 8.41 -4.24
N LYS A 218 -25.85 9.04 -3.09
CA LYS A 218 -25.84 10.51 -2.96
C LYS A 218 -24.63 11.18 -3.62
N LYS A 219 -23.59 10.41 -3.95
CA LYS A 219 -22.35 10.90 -4.58
C LYS A 219 -22.34 10.68 -6.10
N LEU A 220 -23.22 9.84 -6.62
CA LEU A 220 -23.20 9.35 -7.99
C LEU A 220 -24.34 9.96 -8.81
N LYS A 221 -24.12 10.13 -10.12
CA LYS A 221 -25.13 10.63 -11.07
C LYS A 221 -25.80 9.52 -11.87
N VAL A 222 -25.31 8.28 -11.76
CA VAL A 222 -25.80 7.13 -12.53
C VAL A 222 -27.28 6.86 -12.21
N ALA A 223 -28.08 6.68 -13.26
CA ALA A 223 -29.47 6.24 -13.13
C ALA A 223 -29.58 4.73 -12.85
N ASP A 224 -28.55 3.96 -13.20
CA ASP A 224 -28.48 2.51 -13.02
C ASP A 224 -27.32 2.13 -12.10
N LEU A 225 -27.64 1.76 -10.86
CA LEU A 225 -26.66 1.27 -9.88
C LEU A 225 -26.04 -0.08 -10.30
N ARG A 226 -26.68 -0.83 -11.21
CA ARG A 226 -26.23 -2.16 -11.63
C ARG A 226 -24.92 -2.11 -12.40
N ASP A 227 -24.72 -1.07 -13.23
CA ASP A 227 -23.47 -0.88 -13.96
C ASP A 227 -22.28 -0.67 -13.01
N LEU A 228 -22.53 -0.07 -11.83
CA LEU A 228 -21.49 0.21 -10.87
C LEU A 228 -21.08 -1.03 -10.05
N ASP A 229 -22.00 -1.96 -9.79
CA ASP A 229 -21.65 -3.23 -9.16
C ASP A 229 -20.73 -4.06 -10.07
N GLY A 230 -21.02 -4.11 -11.38
CA GLY A 230 -20.11 -4.73 -12.36
C GLY A 230 -18.74 -4.06 -12.40
N HIS A 231 -18.67 -2.73 -12.29
CA HIS A 231 -17.38 -2.04 -12.19
C HIS A 231 -16.63 -2.35 -10.88
N ARG A 232 -17.34 -2.54 -9.76
CA ARG A 232 -16.74 -2.87 -8.47
C ARG A 232 -16.11 -4.25 -8.49
N GLU A 233 -16.83 -5.23 -9.02
CA GLU A 233 -16.29 -6.57 -9.27
C GLU A 233 -15.04 -6.47 -10.14
N ARG A 234 -15.10 -5.69 -11.23
CA ARG A 234 -13.96 -5.48 -12.11
C ARG A 234 -12.74 -4.84 -11.41
N LEU A 235 -12.94 -3.93 -10.46
CA LEU A 235 -11.83 -3.34 -9.68
C LEU A 235 -11.14 -4.39 -8.80
N VAL A 236 -11.92 -5.29 -8.19
CA VAL A 236 -11.38 -6.42 -7.41
C VAL A 236 -10.64 -7.38 -8.33
N ASP A 237 -11.23 -7.73 -9.48
CA ASP A 237 -10.61 -8.60 -10.48
C ASP A 237 -9.26 -8.07 -10.93
N ILE A 238 -9.16 -6.77 -11.24
CA ILE A 238 -7.88 -6.14 -11.62
C ILE A 238 -6.85 -6.33 -10.50
N PHE A 239 -7.22 -6.08 -9.25
CA PHE A 239 -6.29 -6.24 -8.13
C PHE A 239 -5.85 -7.69 -7.94
N ASP A 240 -6.80 -8.63 -7.94
CA ASP A 240 -6.54 -10.06 -7.77
C ASP A 240 -5.71 -10.62 -8.93
N GLU A 241 -5.94 -10.12 -10.15
CA GLU A 241 -5.16 -10.44 -11.34
C GLU A 241 -3.68 -10.10 -11.15
N TRP A 242 -3.36 -8.91 -10.63
CA TRP A 242 -1.97 -8.50 -10.37
C TRP A 242 -1.34 -9.27 -9.21
N LYS A 243 -2.10 -9.49 -8.13
CA LYS A 243 -1.64 -10.30 -6.99
C LYS A 243 -1.32 -11.73 -7.43
N LYS A 244 -2.19 -12.34 -8.22
CA LYS A 244 -2.02 -13.68 -8.78
C LYS A 244 -0.77 -13.76 -9.66
N ARG A 245 -0.58 -12.83 -10.59
CA ARG A 245 0.62 -12.84 -11.45
C ARG A 245 1.93 -12.69 -10.68
N HIS A 246 1.94 -11.84 -9.66
CA HIS A 246 3.12 -11.73 -8.78
C HIS A 246 3.37 -13.04 -8.03
N ALA A 247 2.33 -13.68 -7.50
CA ALA A 247 2.45 -14.98 -6.88
C ALA A 247 2.99 -16.03 -7.88
N ASP A 248 2.42 -16.11 -9.09
CA ASP A 248 2.86 -17.00 -10.17
C ASP A 248 4.35 -16.79 -10.51
N ALA A 249 4.79 -15.54 -10.70
CA ALA A 249 6.18 -15.21 -10.99
C ALA A 249 7.14 -15.63 -9.87
N VAL A 250 6.76 -15.39 -8.61
CA VAL A 250 7.57 -15.77 -7.44
C VAL A 250 7.63 -17.29 -7.28
N LEU A 251 6.50 -17.98 -7.45
CA LEU A 251 6.42 -19.44 -7.33
C LEU A 251 7.21 -20.14 -8.43
N LEU A 252 7.08 -19.68 -9.69
CA LEU A 252 7.86 -20.22 -10.80
C LEU A 252 9.35 -19.98 -10.60
N ARG A 253 9.73 -18.79 -10.15
CA ARG A 253 11.14 -18.49 -9.88
C ARG A 253 11.71 -19.34 -8.75
N ALA A 254 10.91 -19.63 -7.72
CA ALA A 254 11.28 -20.54 -6.65
C ALA A 254 11.48 -21.97 -7.16
N ASP A 255 10.61 -22.45 -8.05
CA ASP A 255 10.75 -23.77 -8.64
C ASP A 255 11.97 -23.87 -9.56
N CYS A 256 12.27 -22.84 -10.35
CA CYS A 256 13.53 -22.76 -11.09
C CYS A 256 14.75 -22.86 -10.15
N THR A 257 14.73 -22.19 -9.00
CA THR A 257 15.80 -22.30 -7.99
C THR A 257 15.90 -23.72 -7.43
N LEU A 258 14.78 -24.33 -7.04
CA LEU A 258 14.76 -25.68 -6.49
C LEU A 258 15.20 -26.74 -7.52
N PHE A 259 14.89 -26.52 -8.80
CA PHE A 259 15.29 -27.38 -9.91
C PHE A 259 16.80 -27.29 -10.16
N SER A 260 17.35 -26.08 -10.24
CA SER A 260 18.77 -25.87 -10.59
C SER A 260 19.76 -26.18 -9.48
N ASP A 261 19.37 -26.00 -8.21
CA ASP A 261 20.31 -26.13 -7.09
C ASP A 261 19.75 -26.99 -5.94
N ASP A 262 20.34 -28.18 -5.90
CA ASP A 262 20.77 -28.96 -4.73
C ASP A 262 20.60 -28.43 -3.31
N GLY A 263 21.13 -27.23 -3.13
CA GLY A 263 21.76 -26.82 -1.91
C GLY A 263 20.83 -26.21 -0.86
N LYS A 264 21.39 -26.13 0.35
CA LYS A 264 20.79 -25.41 1.47
C LYS A 264 20.64 -23.91 1.16
N ALA A 265 21.55 -23.33 0.38
CA ALA A 265 21.51 -21.90 0.03
C ALA A 265 20.28 -21.56 -0.84
N ALA A 266 20.08 -22.30 -1.94
CA ALA A 266 18.91 -22.20 -2.79
C ALA A 266 17.60 -22.42 -2.02
N SER A 267 17.56 -23.42 -1.15
CA SER A 267 16.41 -23.68 -0.28
C SER A 267 16.11 -22.49 0.64
N ASN A 268 17.13 -21.89 1.26
CA ASN A 268 16.95 -20.70 2.09
C ASN A 268 16.48 -19.47 1.31
N GLU A 269 16.95 -19.28 0.08
CA GLU A 269 16.46 -18.22 -0.82
C GLU A 269 14.95 -18.39 -1.10
N VAL A 270 14.53 -19.61 -1.43
CA VAL A 270 13.13 -19.96 -1.67
C VAL A 270 12.28 -19.69 -0.43
N LEU A 271 12.74 -20.12 0.75
CA LEU A 271 12.06 -19.85 2.02
C LEU A 271 11.91 -18.34 2.27
N GLU A 272 12.95 -17.55 2.02
CA GLU A 272 12.91 -16.10 2.22
C GLU A 272 11.88 -15.42 1.30
N ARG A 273 11.83 -15.85 0.03
CA ARG A 273 10.96 -15.24 -0.99
C ARG A 273 9.50 -15.69 -0.85
N VAL A 274 9.26 -16.99 -0.74
CA VAL A 274 7.91 -17.58 -0.72
C VAL A 274 7.19 -17.31 0.61
N SER A 275 7.91 -17.23 1.73
CA SER A 275 7.28 -16.97 3.04
C SER A 275 6.60 -15.60 3.13
N ARG A 276 7.00 -14.63 2.29
CA ARG A 276 6.33 -13.33 2.18
C ARG A 276 4.94 -13.46 1.55
N LEU A 277 4.78 -14.34 0.55
CA LEU A 277 3.48 -14.60 -0.06
C LEU A 277 2.50 -15.27 0.91
N ALA A 278 3.00 -16.16 1.77
CA ALA A 278 2.17 -16.84 2.78
C ALA A 278 1.52 -15.89 3.81
N LYS A 279 2.01 -14.64 3.91
CA LYS A 279 1.43 -13.61 4.78
C LYS A 279 0.26 -12.87 4.13
N ILE A 280 0.09 -12.98 2.81
CA ILE A 280 -0.96 -12.28 2.08
C ILE A 280 -2.23 -13.15 2.14
N ALA A 281 -3.29 -12.65 2.77
CA ALA A 281 -4.54 -13.42 2.93
C ALA A 281 -5.46 -13.29 1.69
N PRO A 282 -6.17 -14.36 1.29
CA PRO A 282 -5.79 -15.76 1.52
C PRO A 282 -4.49 -16.08 0.75
N PRO A 283 -3.62 -16.97 1.28
CA PRO A 283 -2.43 -17.43 0.58
C PRO A 283 -2.80 -18.40 -0.54
N ASP A 284 -1.99 -18.44 -1.59
CA ASP A 284 -2.10 -19.43 -2.68
C ASP A 284 -1.67 -20.82 -2.18
N ASP A 285 -2.48 -21.85 -2.43
CA ASP A 285 -2.25 -23.21 -1.90
C ASP A 285 -0.90 -23.79 -2.34
N ARG A 286 -0.44 -23.41 -3.54
CA ARG A 286 0.83 -23.86 -4.12
C ARG A 286 2.05 -23.43 -3.29
N ILE A 287 1.90 -22.42 -2.44
CA ILE A 287 2.97 -21.94 -1.54
C ILE A 287 3.37 -23.04 -0.54
N TRP A 288 2.41 -23.83 -0.04
CA TRP A 288 2.66 -24.75 1.08
C TRP A 288 3.65 -25.86 0.72
N TYR A 289 3.50 -26.47 -0.46
CA TYR A 289 4.45 -27.47 -0.96
C TYR A 289 5.88 -26.92 -1.01
N ARG A 290 6.06 -25.73 -1.59
CA ARG A 290 7.39 -25.11 -1.76
C ARG A 290 8.05 -24.74 -0.44
N LEU A 291 7.27 -24.25 0.53
CA LEU A 291 7.78 -23.93 1.86
C LEU A 291 8.22 -25.18 2.64
N LEU A 292 7.40 -26.22 2.63
CA LEU A 292 7.72 -27.49 3.27
C LEU A 292 8.92 -28.16 2.61
N PHE A 293 8.90 -28.29 1.28
CA PHE A 293 9.98 -28.91 0.52
C PHE A 293 11.31 -28.18 0.73
N ALA A 294 11.32 -26.85 0.66
CA ALA A 294 12.52 -26.07 0.89
C ALA A 294 13.00 -26.15 2.35
N ALA A 295 12.10 -26.19 3.34
CA ALA A 295 12.48 -26.33 4.75
C ALA A 295 13.09 -27.71 5.06
N ASP A 296 12.52 -28.78 4.50
CA ASP A 296 13.05 -30.14 4.63
C ASP A 296 14.44 -30.26 3.99
N ARG A 297 14.57 -29.78 2.74
CA ARG A 297 15.86 -29.76 2.01
C ARG A 297 16.93 -28.92 2.69
N ALA A 298 16.56 -27.79 3.30
CA ALA A 298 17.47 -26.97 4.10
C ALA A 298 17.89 -27.63 5.44
N GLY A 299 17.21 -28.70 5.85
CA GLY A 299 17.36 -29.32 7.17
C GLY A 299 16.86 -28.43 8.32
N ASP A 300 15.98 -27.47 8.04
CA ASP A 300 15.41 -26.57 9.05
C ASP A 300 14.10 -27.16 9.61
N ARG A 301 14.26 -28.14 10.50
CA ARG A 301 13.16 -28.86 11.13
C ARG A 301 12.15 -27.93 11.80
N LYS A 302 12.61 -26.85 12.45
CA LYS A 302 11.73 -25.92 13.16
C LYS A 302 10.82 -25.19 12.18
N ARG A 303 11.39 -24.61 11.11
CA ARG A 303 10.58 -23.95 10.07
C ARG A 303 9.65 -24.94 9.38
N HIS A 304 10.11 -26.17 9.14
CA HIS A 304 9.29 -27.21 8.53
C HIS A 304 8.05 -27.54 9.37
N GLU A 305 8.22 -27.78 10.68
CA GLU A 305 7.11 -28.00 11.63
C GLU A 305 6.17 -26.78 11.72
N ASP A 306 6.73 -25.56 11.72
CA ASP A 306 5.95 -24.31 11.73
C ASP A 306 5.11 -24.13 10.45
N PHE A 307 5.68 -24.41 9.27
CA PHE A 307 4.95 -24.34 8.00
C PHE A 307 3.89 -25.43 7.89
N TRP A 308 4.16 -26.64 8.39
CA TRP A 308 3.19 -27.72 8.42
C TRP A 308 1.95 -27.33 9.24
N ALA A 309 2.15 -26.81 10.46
CA ALA A 309 1.04 -26.38 11.31
C ALA A 309 0.21 -25.25 10.66
N ARG A 310 0.84 -24.37 9.88
CA ARG A 310 0.14 -23.31 9.14
C ARG A 310 -0.64 -23.88 7.95
N ALA A 311 -0.08 -24.83 7.21
CA ALA A 311 -0.76 -25.50 6.12
C ALA A 311 -1.99 -26.28 6.63
N GLU A 312 -1.85 -27.06 7.72
CA GLU A 312 -2.99 -27.75 8.36
C GLU A 312 -4.10 -26.77 8.74
N LYS A 313 -3.75 -25.63 9.34
CA LYS A 313 -4.73 -24.61 9.71
C LYS A 313 -5.39 -23.96 8.50
N HIS A 314 -4.65 -23.74 7.41
CA HIS A 314 -5.15 -23.15 6.16
C HIS A 314 -6.21 -24.06 5.54
N PHE A 315 -5.86 -25.30 5.21
CA PHE A 315 -6.79 -26.25 4.58
C PHE A 315 -7.98 -26.61 5.50
N ALA A 316 -7.76 -26.70 6.81
CA ALA A 316 -8.86 -26.94 7.76
C ALA A 316 -9.86 -25.76 7.85
N LYS A 317 -9.40 -24.52 7.67
CA LYS A 317 -10.27 -23.33 7.75
C LYS A 317 -11.25 -23.28 6.58
N ASP A 318 -10.81 -23.66 5.40
CA ASP A 318 -11.60 -23.58 4.17
C ASP A 318 -12.36 -24.89 3.89
N GLY A 319 -12.16 -25.92 4.73
CA GLY A 319 -12.81 -27.24 4.59
C GLY A 319 -12.28 -28.04 3.41
N GLU A 320 -11.11 -27.67 2.90
CA GLU A 320 -10.47 -28.30 1.75
C GLU A 320 -9.55 -29.44 2.20
N GLU A 321 -9.48 -30.49 1.40
CA GLU A 321 -8.52 -31.58 1.62
C GLU A 321 -7.11 -31.10 1.27
N MET A 322 -6.14 -31.41 2.15
CA MET A 322 -4.74 -31.07 1.89
C MET A 322 -4.25 -31.83 0.66
N PRO A 323 -3.59 -31.16 -0.31
CA PRO A 323 -3.09 -31.83 -1.50
C PRO A 323 -2.12 -32.97 -1.15
N PRO A 324 -2.16 -34.13 -1.85
CA PRO A 324 -1.32 -35.28 -1.53
C PRO A 324 0.19 -34.98 -1.52
N GLU A 325 0.64 -34.11 -2.41
CA GLU A 325 2.03 -33.65 -2.49
C GLU A 325 2.47 -32.82 -1.26
N VAL A 326 1.54 -32.07 -0.66
CA VAL A 326 1.77 -31.38 0.61
C VAL A 326 1.78 -32.42 1.73
N GLU A 327 0.81 -33.33 1.75
CA GLU A 327 0.67 -34.35 2.80
C GLU A 327 1.88 -35.29 2.91
N GLN A 328 2.50 -35.65 1.78
CA GLN A 328 3.74 -36.43 1.73
C GLN A 328 4.91 -35.76 2.47
N LEU A 329 4.88 -34.44 2.63
CA LEU A 329 5.88 -33.65 3.35
C LEU A 329 5.57 -33.50 4.84
N LYS A 330 4.68 -34.33 5.41
CA LYS A 330 4.39 -34.31 6.85
C LYS A 330 5.66 -34.52 7.69
N PRO A 331 5.92 -33.70 8.74
CA PRO A 331 7.06 -33.90 9.63
C PRO A 331 7.00 -35.29 10.29
N HIS A 332 7.96 -36.16 9.98
CA HIS A 332 8.04 -37.48 10.58
C HIS A 332 8.68 -37.36 11.97
N ARG A 333 7.89 -37.57 13.04
CA ARG A 333 8.35 -37.48 14.44
C ARG A 333 9.45 -38.49 14.84
N GLY A 334 9.89 -39.39 13.95
CA GLY A 334 10.72 -40.55 14.30
C GLY A 334 12.05 -40.74 13.59
N ARG A 335 12.44 -39.93 12.59
CA ARG A 335 13.77 -40.07 11.94
C ARG A 335 14.82 -39.27 12.69
N GLN A 336 15.21 -39.74 13.88
CA GLN A 336 16.47 -39.34 14.50
C GLN A 336 17.61 -40.14 13.88
N ASN A 337 18.50 -39.46 13.16
CA ASN A 337 19.93 -39.77 13.06
C ASN A 337 20.34 -41.22 12.75
N LEU A 338 20.07 -41.70 11.54
CA LEU A 338 20.88 -42.75 10.93
C LEU A 338 21.34 -42.25 9.55
N ASP A 339 22.65 -42.13 9.38
CA ASP A 339 23.38 -41.88 8.14
C ASP A 339 23.31 -40.51 7.46
N ARG A 340 23.88 -39.49 8.10
CA ARG A 340 24.64 -38.48 7.33
C ARG A 340 26.09 -38.47 7.81
N GLY A 341 26.92 -39.19 7.04
CA GLY A 341 28.37 -39.18 7.16
C GLY A 341 28.92 -37.76 7.14
N LYS A 342 29.95 -37.56 7.97
CA LYS A 342 30.73 -36.33 8.10
C LYS A 342 31.28 -35.87 6.74
N ALA A 343 30.54 -35.01 6.05
CA ALA A 343 31.12 -34.11 5.07
C ALA A 343 31.58 -32.86 5.82
N ALA A 344 32.90 -32.66 5.88
CA ALA A 344 33.54 -31.52 6.49
C ALA A 344 33.06 -30.23 5.81
N THR A 345 32.14 -29.51 6.47
CA THR A 345 31.78 -28.15 6.08
C THR A 345 32.86 -27.23 6.59
N GLN A 346 33.63 -26.64 5.68
CA GLN A 346 34.50 -25.51 6.01
C GLN A 346 33.62 -24.35 6.52
N PRO A 347 34.06 -23.58 7.52
CA PRO A 347 33.36 -22.39 7.95
C PRO A 347 33.46 -21.34 6.85
N GLY A 348 32.44 -21.26 6.00
CA GLY A 348 32.25 -20.15 5.09
C GLY A 348 32.11 -18.87 5.91
N THR A 349 33.03 -17.96 5.67
CA THR A 349 33.04 -16.60 6.22
C THR A 349 31.68 -15.95 5.94
N PRO A 350 30.96 -15.43 6.94
CA PRO A 350 29.68 -14.78 6.72
C PRO A 350 29.94 -13.53 5.88
N GLU A 351 29.50 -13.53 4.64
CA GLU A 351 29.35 -12.31 3.88
C GLU A 351 28.39 -11.40 4.65
N SER A 352 28.92 -10.24 5.03
CA SER A 352 28.25 -9.18 5.77
C SER A 352 27.06 -8.64 4.95
N ARG A 353 25.92 -9.34 4.99
CA ARG A 353 24.61 -8.69 4.84
C ARG A 353 24.60 -7.57 5.87
N SER A 354 24.37 -6.33 5.43
CA SER A 354 24.37 -5.18 6.33
C SER A 354 23.48 -5.51 7.54
N GLY A 355 23.97 -5.31 8.77
CA GLY A 355 23.23 -5.72 9.98
C GLY A 355 21.83 -5.11 10.10
N ILE A 356 21.53 -4.11 9.27
CA ILE A 356 20.27 -3.38 9.21
C ILE A 356 19.19 -4.19 8.49
N ASP A 357 19.50 -4.88 7.38
CA ASP A 357 18.50 -5.59 6.58
C ASP A 357 17.90 -6.81 7.31
N ALA A 358 18.67 -7.41 8.22
CA ALA A 358 18.19 -8.49 9.07
C ALA A 358 17.23 -8.02 10.19
N LEU A 359 17.27 -6.73 10.55
CA LEU A 359 16.46 -6.14 11.61
C LEU A 359 15.09 -5.67 11.11
N VAL A 360 14.96 -5.33 9.82
CA VAL A 360 13.71 -4.81 9.24
C VAL A 360 12.50 -5.71 9.53
N PRO A 361 12.54 -7.05 9.33
CA PRO A 361 11.38 -7.90 9.60
C PRO A 361 11.00 -7.96 11.09
N ILE A 362 11.97 -7.77 12.00
CA ILE A 362 11.73 -7.73 13.45
C ILE A 362 11.07 -6.40 13.82
N VAL A 363 11.59 -5.30 13.26
CA VAL A 363 11.09 -3.93 13.44
C VAL A 363 9.66 -3.80 12.91
N GLU A 364 9.37 -4.34 11.73
CA GLU A 364 8.02 -4.39 11.17
C GLU A 364 7.08 -5.28 12.00
N ALA A 365 7.58 -6.41 12.54
CA ALA A 365 6.78 -7.27 13.41
C ALA A 365 6.37 -6.57 14.72
N LEU A 366 7.18 -5.63 15.22
CA LEU A 366 6.86 -4.74 16.34
C LEU A 366 5.92 -3.59 15.94
N GLY A 367 5.50 -3.56 14.68
CA GLY A 367 4.62 -2.53 14.13
C GLY A 367 5.30 -1.20 13.92
N ILE A 368 6.62 -1.14 13.73
CA ILE A 368 7.25 0.07 13.21
C ILE A 368 7.08 0.02 11.69
N GLY A 369 6.28 0.94 11.14
CA GLY A 369 5.87 0.92 9.74
C GLY A 369 7.06 0.99 8.79
N ALA A 370 6.94 0.36 7.62
CA ALA A 370 8.01 0.25 6.62
C ALA A 370 8.77 1.57 6.31
N PRO A 371 8.11 2.75 6.21
CA PRO A 371 8.83 4.00 6.04
C PRO A 371 9.82 4.29 7.19
N SER A 372 9.43 4.01 8.43
CA SER A 372 10.25 4.19 9.63
C SER A 372 11.23 3.04 9.87
N ALA A 373 10.96 1.85 9.33
CA ALA A 373 11.86 0.69 9.42
C ALA A 373 13.13 0.84 8.57
N HIS A 374 13.04 1.59 7.46
CA HIS A 374 14.17 1.83 6.55
C HIS A 374 14.86 3.18 6.77
N ALA A 375 14.10 4.24 7.07
CA ALA A 375 14.68 5.55 7.37
C ALA A 375 13.77 6.40 8.27
N LEU A 376 14.29 6.75 9.42
CA LEU A 376 13.72 7.71 10.36
C LEU A 376 13.68 9.12 9.71
N GLY A 377 12.61 9.49 9.01
CA GLY A 377 12.45 10.84 8.43
C GLY A 377 11.56 11.00 7.19
N GLU A 378 11.11 9.91 6.54
CA GLU A 378 10.30 10.02 5.31
C GLU A 378 8.79 10.22 5.54
N VAL A 379 8.34 10.17 6.80
CA VAL A 379 6.93 10.36 7.15
C VAL A 379 6.70 11.81 7.57
N SER A 380 6.18 12.63 6.66
CA SER A 380 5.74 13.99 7.00
C SER A 380 4.45 13.91 7.80
N LEU A 381 4.54 14.22 9.09
CA LEU A 381 3.40 14.42 10.00
C LEU A 381 3.38 15.89 10.44
N SER A 382 3.39 16.81 9.48
CA SER A 382 3.27 18.22 9.82
C SER A 382 1.89 18.50 10.45
N PRO A 383 1.76 19.54 11.30
CA PRO A 383 0.49 19.86 11.96
C PRO A 383 -0.67 20.01 10.97
N ILE A 384 -0.41 20.64 9.81
CA ILE A 384 -1.41 20.86 8.75
C ILE A 384 -1.86 19.53 8.14
N GLU A 385 -0.94 18.58 7.94
CA GLU A 385 -1.30 17.25 7.45
C GLU A 385 -2.11 16.49 8.50
N CYS A 386 -1.71 16.56 9.77
CA CYS A 386 -2.43 15.94 10.87
C CYS A 386 -3.85 16.48 11.01
N THR A 387 -4.04 17.81 10.98
CA THR A 387 -5.36 18.45 11.07
C THR A 387 -6.24 18.17 9.87
N LYS A 388 -5.65 18.05 8.67
CA LYS A 388 -6.38 17.64 7.45
C LYS A 388 -6.84 16.18 7.55
N ARG A 389 -5.99 15.30 8.06
CA ARG A 389 -6.23 13.85 8.12
C ARG A 389 -7.20 13.45 9.24
N ALA A 390 -7.15 14.11 10.39
CA ALA A 390 -7.99 13.78 11.53
C ALA A 390 -9.47 14.05 11.23
N GLU A 391 -10.31 13.01 11.20
CA GLU A 391 -11.75 13.08 10.95
C GLU A 391 -12.58 13.14 12.24
N ASN A 392 -12.13 12.47 13.29
CA ASN A 392 -12.87 12.29 14.54
C ASN A 392 -12.04 12.59 15.79
N ALA A 393 -10.76 12.19 15.82
CA ALA A 393 -9.92 12.30 17.00
C ALA A 393 -8.51 12.77 16.66
N LEU A 394 -7.97 13.64 17.52
CA LEU A 394 -6.56 14.03 17.50
C LEU A 394 -6.04 14.13 18.93
N ASP A 395 -5.19 13.19 19.34
CA ASP A 395 -4.57 13.19 20.65
C ASP A 395 -3.07 13.46 20.50
N PHE A 396 -2.55 14.47 21.20
CA PHE A 396 -1.18 14.94 21.10
C PHE A 396 -0.55 15.09 22.49
N ALA A 397 0.60 14.45 22.71
CA ALA A 397 1.44 14.66 23.88
C ALA A 397 2.78 15.28 23.47
N GLY A 398 3.16 16.37 24.13
CA GLY A 398 4.43 17.02 23.85
C GLY A 398 4.87 18.07 24.86
N VAL A 399 6.03 18.67 24.62
CA VAL A 399 6.62 19.70 25.49
C VAL A 399 5.71 20.93 25.57
N LEU A 400 5.32 21.47 24.41
CA LEU A 400 4.39 22.59 24.25
C LEU A 400 3.56 22.38 22.97
N ALA A 401 2.75 23.36 22.60
CA ALA A 401 1.93 23.34 21.38
C ALA A 401 2.34 24.39 20.33
N GLY A 402 3.52 25.00 20.45
CA GLY A 402 3.95 26.10 19.56
C GLY A 402 3.87 25.76 18.08
N LYS A 403 4.07 24.49 17.71
CA LYS A 403 3.97 24.04 16.33
C LYS A 403 2.54 23.98 15.78
N TRP A 404 1.54 23.85 16.65
CA TRP A 404 0.12 23.72 16.28
C TRP A 404 -0.59 25.06 16.17
N VAL A 405 0.00 26.12 16.74
CA VAL A 405 -0.64 27.45 16.81
C VAL A 405 0.34 28.61 16.56
N GLY A 406 1.60 28.32 16.24
CA GLY A 406 2.65 29.34 16.12
C GLY A 406 2.64 30.11 14.80
N THR A 407 2.07 29.55 13.74
CA THR A 407 1.88 30.25 12.47
C THR A 407 0.39 30.36 12.15
N ARG A 408 0.02 31.42 11.42
CA ARG A 408 -1.37 31.67 11.04
C ARG A 408 -1.97 30.52 10.24
N GLU A 409 -1.22 30.00 9.26
CA GLU A 409 -1.68 28.90 8.41
C GLU A 409 -1.98 27.63 9.22
N VAL A 410 -1.08 27.24 10.12
CA VAL A 410 -1.28 26.06 10.96
C VAL A 410 -2.45 26.28 11.93
N HIS A 411 -2.50 27.46 12.55
CA HIS A 411 -3.59 27.84 13.44
C HIS A 411 -4.96 27.77 12.72
N ASP A 412 -5.08 28.33 11.53
CA ASP A 412 -6.32 28.34 10.75
C ASP A 412 -6.74 26.91 10.36
N SER A 413 -5.76 26.05 10.02
CA SER A 413 -6.00 24.62 9.76
C SER A 413 -6.47 23.88 11.02
N PHE A 414 -5.87 24.15 12.18
CA PHE A 414 -6.27 23.56 13.46
C PHE A 414 -7.69 23.98 13.85
N VAL A 415 -8.01 25.27 13.72
CA VAL A 415 -9.36 25.80 13.94
C VAL A 415 -10.38 25.17 12.99
N ALA A 416 -10.03 24.99 11.72
CA ALA A 416 -10.92 24.33 10.75
C ALA A 416 -11.21 22.87 11.14
N MET A 417 -10.22 22.15 11.65
CA MET A 417 -10.39 20.79 12.18
C MET A 417 -11.32 20.78 13.42
N LEU A 418 -11.13 21.69 14.39
CA LEU A 418 -12.01 21.77 15.56
C LEU A 418 -13.47 22.08 15.17
N GLN A 419 -13.66 23.01 14.23
CA GLN A 419 -14.98 23.29 13.65
C GLN A 419 -15.57 22.06 12.94
N LYS A 420 -14.74 21.28 12.24
CA LYS A 420 -15.15 20.03 11.60
C LYS A 420 -15.66 19.03 12.64
N PHE A 421 -14.90 18.78 13.71
CA PHE A 421 -15.29 17.89 14.80
C PHE A 421 -16.63 18.33 15.41
N GLN A 422 -16.75 19.60 15.79
CA GLN A 422 -17.96 20.13 16.41
C GLN A 422 -19.20 20.03 15.52
N ARG A 423 -19.07 20.25 14.20
CA ARG A 423 -20.22 20.23 13.27
C ARG A 423 -20.63 18.84 12.84
N ARG A 424 -19.67 17.93 12.63
CA ARG A 424 -19.93 16.65 11.95
C ARG A 424 -20.03 15.46 12.90
N ASN A 425 -19.37 15.52 14.05
CA ASN A 425 -19.29 14.38 14.96
C ASN A 425 -19.49 14.84 16.41
N PRO A 426 -20.65 14.54 17.04
CA PRO A 426 -20.88 14.83 18.46
C PRO A 426 -19.85 14.20 19.41
N ARG A 427 -19.11 13.17 18.95
CA ARG A 427 -18.05 12.49 19.68
C ARG A 427 -16.65 12.92 19.24
N GLY A 428 -16.52 13.93 18.38
CA GLY A 428 -15.23 14.41 17.92
C GLY A 428 -14.42 14.97 19.10
N ARG A 429 -13.13 14.63 19.18
CA ARG A 429 -12.26 15.03 20.30
C ARG A 429 -10.87 15.47 19.83
N ALA A 430 -10.31 16.46 20.52
CA ALA A 430 -8.91 16.84 20.39
C ALA A 430 -8.32 16.94 21.80
N ARG A 431 -7.35 16.10 22.15
CA ARG A 431 -6.74 16.07 23.49
C ARG A 431 -5.28 16.50 23.40
N PHE A 432 -4.93 17.59 24.06
CA PHE A 432 -3.57 18.15 24.06
C PHE A 432 -2.96 18.06 25.45
N LEU A 433 -1.99 17.18 25.59
CA LEU A 433 -1.19 16.98 26.78
C LEU A 433 0.13 17.75 26.62
N VAL A 434 0.31 18.80 27.40
CA VAL A 434 1.48 19.70 27.33
C VAL A 434 2.10 19.88 28.70
N ILE A 435 3.34 20.37 28.79
CA ILE A 435 3.93 20.72 30.09
C ILE A 435 3.15 21.89 30.68
N ASP A 436 2.83 21.80 31.97
CA ASP A 436 2.24 22.90 32.74
C ASP A 436 3.27 24.04 32.90
N PRO A 437 3.01 25.25 32.35
CA PRO A 437 3.92 26.39 32.46
C PRO A 437 4.22 26.85 33.89
N SER A 438 3.43 26.41 34.88
CA SER A 438 3.62 26.71 36.31
C SER A 438 4.36 25.62 37.08
N SER A 439 4.79 24.53 36.41
CA SER A 439 5.46 23.40 37.04
C SER A 439 6.98 23.53 37.06
N GLU A 440 7.62 22.88 38.03
CA GLU A 440 9.10 22.76 38.10
C GLU A 440 9.70 22.13 36.83
N ALA A 441 8.96 21.28 36.13
CA ALA A 441 9.40 20.71 34.86
C ALA A 441 9.52 21.76 33.76
N TYR A 442 8.67 22.78 33.75
CA TYR A 442 8.78 23.91 32.84
C TYR A 442 10.01 24.77 33.16
N ASP A 443 10.26 25.05 34.44
CA ASP A 443 11.46 25.78 34.86
C ASP A 443 12.74 25.03 34.45
N ARG A 444 12.74 23.71 34.63
CA ARG A 444 13.84 22.84 34.18
C ARG A 444 14.01 22.88 32.66
N LEU A 445 12.92 22.87 31.89
CA LEU A 445 12.97 23.02 30.44
C LEU A 445 13.60 24.37 30.03
N VAL A 446 13.20 25.45 30.68
CA VAL A 446 13.76 26.81 30.46
C VAL A 446 15.26 26.80 30.72
N GLN A 447 15.71 26.18 31.81
CA GLN A 447 17.14 26.04 32.12
C GLN A 447 17.90 25.24 31.05
N ILE A 448 17.37 24.09 30.64
CA ILE A 448 17.98 23.24 29.60
C ILE A 448 18.10 24.00 28.26
N ARG A 449 17.10 24.82 27.93
CA ARG A 449 17.00 25.60 26.68
C ARG A 449 17.69 26.97 26.73
N GLY A 450 18.39 27.30 27.82
CA GLY A 450 19.10 28.57 27.97
C GLY A 450 18.19 29.80 28.08
N GLY A 451 16.97 29.65 28.60
CA GLY A 451 16.05 30.77 28.91
C GLY A 451 14.96 31.04 27.87
N GLU A 452 15.07 30.50 26.65
CA GLU A 452 14.18 30.86 25.54
C GLU A 452 13.03 29.86 25.33
N VAL A 453 12.06 29.83 26.24
CA VAL A 453 10.84 29.03 26.07
C VAL A 453 9.63 29.89 26.39
N SER A 454 8.75 30.10 25.40
CA SER A 454 7.54 30.90 25.57
C SER A 454 6.31 30.02 25.87
N PRO A 455 5.51 30.33 26.91
CA PRO A 455 4.29 29.60 27.21
C PRO A 455 3.09 30.02 26.34
N SER A 456 3.25 31.02 25.45
CA SER A 456 2.17 31.64 24.67
C SER A 456 1.32 30.64 23.88
N SER A 457 1.93 29.57 23.37
CA SER A 457 1.21 28.52 22.65
C SER A 457 0.18 27.78 23.51
N VAL A 458 0.46 27.61 24.80
CA VAL A 458 -0.47 27.01 25.76
C VAL A 458 -1.63 27.98 26.00
N GLU A 459 -1.35 29.28 26.15
CA GLU A 459 -2.40 30.30 26.30
C GLU A 459 -3.34 30.33 25.09
N VAL A 460 -2.83 30.18 23.87
CA VAL A 460 -3.66 30.10 22.66
C VAL A 460 -4.55 28.86 22.68
N LEU A 461 -4.04 27.69 23.06
CA LEU A 461 -4.85 26.48 23.20
C LEU A 461 -5.96 26.64 24.25
N LEU A 462 -5.67 27.29 25.38
CA LEU A 462 -6.67 27.52 26.42
C LEU A 462 -7.80 28.44 25.94
N ARG A 463 -7.49 29.47 25.14
CA ARG A 463 -8.52 30.32 24.49
C ARG A 463 -9.35 29.54 23.46
N LEU A 464 -8.71 28.64 22.70
CA LEU A 464 -9.43 27.79 21.75
C LEU A 464 -10.37 26.80 22.46
N ARG A 465 -9.94 26.23 23.58
CA ARG A 465 -10.76 25.33 24.42
C ARG A 465 -12.07 25.97 24.85
N GLU A 466 -12.06 27.26 25.20
CA GLU A 466 -13.27 28.00 25.58
C GLU A 466 -14.30 28.09 24.45
N LYS A 467 -13.83 28.08 23.20
CA LYS A 467 -14.67 28.19 22.00
C LYS A 467 -15.08 26.84 21.43
N TYR A 468 -14.25 25.81 21.61
CA TYR A 468 -14.40 24.49 21.01
C TYR A 468 -14.47 23.42 22.10
N PRO A 469 -15.68 22.98 22.51
CA PRO A 469 -15.85 21.98 23.58
C PRO A 469 -15.20 20.63 23.30
N CYS A 470 -14.91 20.31 22.04
CA CYS A 470 -14.18 19.11 21.65
C CYS A 470 -12.67 19.18 21.94
N LEU A 471 -12.11 20.36 22.24
CA LEU A 471 -10.71 20.54 22.57
C LEU A 471 -10.51 20.48 24.09
N GLU A 472 -9.72 19.53 24.56
CA GLU A 472 -9.26 19.43 25.93
C GLU A 472 -7.75 19.67 26.00
N VAL A 473 -7.32 20.38 27.05
CA VAL A 473 -5.90 20.70 27.28
C VAL A 473 -5.55 20.42 28.73
N ARG A 474 -4.56 19.55 28.96
CA ARG A 474 -4.08 19.17 30.30
C ARG A 474 -2.56 19.36 30.42
N GLY A 475 -2.13 19.61 31.65
CA GLY A 475 -0.76 19.92 32.02
C GLY A 475 -0.06 18.76 32.72
N THR A 476 1.10 18.36 32.21
CA THR A 476 2.02 17.43 32.92
C THR A 476 2.99 18.21 33.79
N LYS A 477 3.41 17.59 34.90
CA LYS A 477 4.40 18.14 35.85
C LYS A 477 5.80 17.55 35.69
N HIS A 478 6.06 16.88 34.57
CA HIS A 478 7.33 16.23 34.25
C HIS A 478 7.65 16.42 32.76
N LEU A 479 8.93 16.31 32.40
CA LEU A 479 9.38 16.43 31.02
C LEU A 479 8.96 15.16 30.24
N PRO A 480 8.27 15.29 29.09
CA PRO A 480 7.91 14.13 28.30
C PRO A 480 9.17 13.55 27.63
N ALA A 481 9.35 12.24 27.75
CA ALA A 481 10.42 11.52 27.04
C ALA A 481 10.11 11.43 25.53
N PHE A 482 8.84 11.32 25.18
CA PHE A 482 8.37 11.14 23.82
C PHE A 482 7.31 12.18 23.45
N ARG A 483 7.32 12.58 22.18
CA ARG A 483 6.17 13.15 21.51
C ARG A 483 5.30 12.01 21.01
N VAL A 484 4.05 11.98 21.43
CA VAL A 484 3.07 11.00 20.96
C VAL A 484 1.98 11.74 20.18
N LEU A 485 1.62 11.19 19.03
CA LEU A 485 0.53 11.69 18.21
C LEU A 485 -0.37 10.51 17.85
N VAL A 486 -1.65 10.61 18.16
CA VAL A 486 -2.68 9.65 17.76
C VAL A 486 -3.73 10.38 16.95
N ILE A 487 -3.97 9.94 15.72
CA ILE A 487 -5.05 10.45 14.85
C ILE A 487 -6.04 9.31 14.69
N ASP A 488 -7.33 9.59 14.86
CA ASP A 488 -8.47 8.68 14.63
C ASP A 488 -8.36 7.26 15.21
N ASP A 489 -7.48 7.07 16.21
CA ASP A 489 -7.05 5.78 16.74
C ASP A 489 -6.44 4.83 15.67
N ASP A 490 -6.16 5.32 14.45
CA ASP A 490 -5.63 4.57 13.31
C ASP A 490 -4.14 4.86 13.02
N ILE A 491 -3.65 6.03 13.41
CA ILE A 491 -2.27 6.47 13.23
C ILE A 491 -1.69 6.79 14.58
N VAL A 492 -0.69 6.01 15.00
CA VAL A 492 0.10 6.33 16.19
C VAL A 492 1.51 6.66 15.74
N SER A 493 2.01 7.84 16.12
CA SER A 493 3.39 8.25 15.87
C SER A 493 4.08 8.63 17.15
N VAL A 494 5.34 8.23 17.25
CA VAL A 494 6.22 8.51 18.38
C VAL A 494 7.51 9.14 17.87
N SER A 495 7.98 10.19 18.54
CA SER A 495 9.29 10.77 18.29
C SER A 495 9.97 11.10 19.62
N PRO A 496 11.22 10.69 19.87
CA PRO A 496 11.92 11.05 21.09
C PRO A 496 12.17 12.57 21.15
N TYR A 497 12.09 13.15 22.35
CA TYR A 497 12.52 14.53 22.52
C TYR A 497 14.04 14.62 22.64
N ASP A 498 14.64 15.38 21.74
CA ASP A 498 15.98 15.91 21.96
C ASP A 498 15.85 17.23 22.73
N LEU A 499 16.26 17.19 24.01
CA LEU A 499 16.17 18.32 24.91
C LEU A 499 17.47 19.13 24.93
N GLU A 500 18.58 18.65 24.37
CA GLU A 500 19.88 19.32 24.47
C GLU A 500 19.98 20.57 23.58
N ASN A 501 20.65 21.61 24.10
CA ASN A 501 20.57 22.98 23.58
C ASN A 501 21.26 23.15 22.20
N GLN A 502 22.32 22.36 21.92
CA GLN A 502 23.11 22.51 20.69
C GLN A 502 22.40 21.98 19.45
N SER A 503 21.57 20.94 19.56
CA SER A 503 20.72 20.44 18.48
C SER A 503 19.42 21.25 18.39
N ALA A 504 18.83 21.68 19.49
CA ALA A 504 17.57 22.45 19.49
C ALA A 504 17.64 23.79 18.74
N GLN A 505 18.76 24.51 18.80
CA GLN A 505 18.94 25.82 18.14
C GLN A 505 19.51 25.72 16.73
N SER A 506 20.40 24.76 16.46
CA SER A 506 21.02 24.57 15.14
C SER A 506 20.12 23.81 14.16
N SER A 507 19.12 23.12 14.68
CA SER A 507 18.35 22.22 13.89
C SER A 507 16.98 22.79 13.52
N ARG A 508 16.64 22.59 12.25
CA ARG A 508 15.27 22.63 11.76
C ARG A 508 14.39 21.50 12.37
N LEU A 509 14.83 20.80 13.45
CA LEU A 509 14.21 19.61 14.08
C LEU A 509 13.02 19.96 14.98
N GLY A 510 12.09 20.73 14.43
CA GLY A 510 10.75 20.79 14.95
C GLY A 510 10.01 19.48 14.67
N TRP A 511 9.52 19.35 13.44
CA TRP A 511 8.86 18.16 12.88
C TRP A 511 9.80 17.30 12.04
N GLN A 512 11.02 17.78 11.80
CA GLN A 512 12.07 16.99 11.15
C GLN A 512 12.74 16.02 12.12
N ALA A 513 12.39 16.07 13.41
CA ALA A 513 12.76 15.02 14.35
C ALA A 513 12.17 13.70 13.83
N PRO A 514 12.96 12.63 13.74
CA PRO A 514 12.50 11.41 13.13
C PRO A 514 11.28 10.85 13.87
N HIS A 515 10.21 10.62 13.10
CA HIS A 515 8.99 10.02 13.58
C HIS A 515 9.01 8.53 13.29
N MET A 516 8.75 7.73 14.32
CA MET A 516 8.36 6.33 14.17
C MET A 516 6.84 6.29 13.96
N LEU A 517 6.41 5.82 12.79
CA LEU A 517 5.01 5.50 12.54
C LEU A 517 4.75 4.08 13.05
N LEU A 518 3.73 3.92 13.87
CA LEU A 518 3.36 2.64 14.45
C LEU A 518 2.10 2.09 13.79
N ASP A 519 2.19 0.88 13.26
CA ASP A 519 1.09 0.12 12.68
C ASP A 519 0.33 -0.62 13.80
N PRO A 520 -0.94 -0.27 14.06
CA PRO A 520 -1.75 -0.95 15.06
C PRO A 520 -2.15 -2.38 14.68
N LEU A 521 -1.99 -2.79 13.40
CA LEU A 521 -2.35 -4.11 12.89
C LEU A 521 -1.17 -5.09 12.82
N ALA A 522 0.02 -4.67 13.25
CA ALA A 522 1.19 -5.52 13.24
C ALA A 522 1.06 -6.73 14.19
N PRO A 523 1.88 -7.79 14.03
CA PRO A 523 1.83 -8.98 14.89
C PRO A 523 2.05 -8.68 16.37
N PHE A 524 2.95 -7.76 16.70
CA PHE A 524 3.27 -7.32 18.06
C PHE A 524 3.23 -5.79 18.13
N PRO A 525 2.05 -5.18 17.98
CA PRO A 525 1.96 -3.76 17.70
C PRO A 525 2.38 -2.95 18.93
N LEU A 526 3.33 -2.02 18.75
CA LEU A 526 3.70 -1.05 19.79
C LEU A 526 2.69 0.10 19.91
N ALA A 527 1.84 0.31 18.90
CA ALA A 527 0.83 1.38 18.90
C ALA A 527 -0.09 1.34 20.14
N PRO A 528 -0.68 0.20 20.55
CA PRO A 528 -1.44 0.09 21.80
C PRO A 528 -0.65 0.47 23.06
N ALA A 529 0.64 0.15 23.13
CA ALA A 529 1.46 0.49 24.30
C ALA A 529 1.64 2.00 24.44
N PHE A 530 1.94 2.71 23.34
CA PHE A 530 2.03 4.17 23.35
C PHE A 530 0.67 4.85 23.52
N ARG A 531 -0.40 4.20 23.09
CA ARG A 531 -1.75 4.66 23.40
C ARG A 531 -2.05 4.57 24.89
N LEU A 532 -1.76 3.44 25.52
CA LEU A 532 -1.90 3.25 26.96
C LEU A 532 -1.03 4.24 27.75
N TYR A 533 0.20 4.48 27.28
CA TYR A 533 1.06 5.53 27.84
C TYR A 533 0.39 6.90 27.77
N PHE A 534 -0.14 7.29 26.60
CA PHE A 534 -0.85 8.57 26.45
C PHE A 534 -2.04 8.67 27.41
N ASP A 535 -2.90 7.65 27.45
CA ASP A 535 -4.11 7.67 28.28
C ASP A 535 -3.75 7.69 29.79
N SER A 536 -2.72 6.94 30.20
CA SER A 536 -2.19 6.99 31.57
C SER A 536 -1.69 8.37 31.96
N GLU A 537 -0.90 9.01 31.09
CA GLU A 537 -0.41 10.37 31.32
C GLU A 537 -1.54 11.41 31.30
N TRP A 538 -2.54 11.21 30.44
CA TRP A 538 -3.72 12.06 30.36
C TRP A 538 -4.55 12.03 31.65
N ASP A 539 -4.74 10.85 32.22
CA ASP A 539 -5.50 10.63 33.44
C ASP A 539 -4.78 11.18 34.69
N ALA A 540 -3.45 11.12 34.70
CA ALA A 540 -2.63 11.71 35.76
C ALA A 540 -2.49 13.25 35.65
N ALA A 541 -2.70 13.80 34.46
CA ALA A 541 -2.52 15.22 34.20
C ALA A 541 -3.71 16.07 34.67
N ASN A 542 -3.42 17.30 35.09
CA ASN A 542 -4.43 18.22 35.59
C ASN A 542 -4.95 19.13 34.46
N PRO A 543 -6.25 19.47 34.42
CA PRO A 543 -6.75 20.53 33.56
C PRO A 543 -6.00 21.84 33.85
N LEU A 544 -5.50 22.49 32.80
CA LEU A 544 -4.80 23.76 32.97
C LEU A 544 -5.81 24.90 33.24
N PRO A 545 -5.56 25.78 34.23
CA PRO A 545 -6.46 26.89 34.52
C PRO A 545 -6.44 27.89 33.36
N THR A 546 -7.60 28.40 32.95
CA THR A 546 -7.62 29.62 32.14
C THR A 546 -7.17 30.75 33.06
N ARG A 547 -6.17 31.56 32.67
CA ARG A 547 -5.90 32.83 33.34
C ARG A 547 -7.21 33.63 33.37
N SER A 548 -7.79 33.78 34.56
CA SER A 548 -8.85 34.75 34.79
C SER A 548 -8.28 36.09 34.33
N ARG A 549 -8.98 36.78 33.40
CA ARG A 549 -8.64 38.16 33.06
C ARG A 549 -8.71 38.93 34.37
N THR A 550 -7.57 39.15 35.02
CA THR A 550 -7.44 40.16 36.05
C THR A 550 -7.88 41.44 35.36
N SER A 551 -9.07 41.91 35.73
CA SER A 551 -9.66 43.15 35.27
C SER A 551 -8.70 44.27 35.65
N GLY A 552 -7.84 44.64 34.70
CA GLY A 552 -6.98 45.81 34.73
C GLY A 552 -7.63 46.94 33.95
#